data_AF-A0A946M5X3-F1
#
_entry.id   AF-A0A946M5X3-F1
#
_cell.length_a   1.000
_cell.length_b   1.000
_cell.length_c   1.000
_cell.angle_alpha   90.00
_cell.angle_beta   90.00
_cell.angle_gamma   90.00
#
_symmetry.space_group_name_H-M   'P 1'
#
loop_
_entity.id
_entity.type
_entity.pdbx_description
1 polymer ?
#
loop_
_entity_poly.entity_id
_entity_poly.type
_entity_poly.pdbx_seq_one_letter_code
_entity_poly.pdbx_strand_id
1 'polypeptide(L)'
;DIVYTDRMLGIGSQSSHRSWITVFQQMAAKQPKIVVGGHGQPANLAKATADTYDYLLFLRGAVQQLIDNDLGMEEIGRIDQSQFSYLKNYSQLKGKNAQRVYEELEWE
;
A
#
# COMPACT_ATOMS: atom_id res chain seq x y z
N ASP A 1 -9.36 4.79 -5.65
CA ASP A 1 -9.98 4.94 -4.31
C ASP A 1 -8.95 5.25 -3.25
N ILE A 2 -9.36 5.86 -2.14
CA ILE A 2 -8.44 6.22 -1.03
C ILE A 2 -8.33 5.09 0.00
N VAL A 3 -9.40 4.32 0.21
CA VAL A 3 -9.48 3.29 1.26
C VAL A 3 -9.91 1.96 0.66
N TYR A 4 -9.15 0.92 1.00
CA TYR A 4 -9.41 -0.49 0.74
C TYR A 4 -9.44 -1.24 2.07
N THR A 5 -10.47 -2.04 2.28
CA THR A 5 -10.57 -2.96 3.43
C THR A 5 -10.80 -4.39 2.95
N ASP A 6 -10.36 -5.38 3.73
CA ASP A 6 -10.50 -6.83 3.48
C ASP A 6 -9.77 -7.38 2.24
N ARG A 7 -9.25 -6.50 1.38
CA ARG A 7 -8.53 -6.83 0.16
C ARG A 7 -7.32 -5.92 -0.01
N MET A 8 -6.30 -6.47 -0.64
CA MET A 8 -5.12 -5.72 -1.00
C MET A 8 -5.46 -4.71 -2.09
N LEU A 9 -4.97 -3.49 -1.92
CA LEU A 9 -5.04 -2.43 -2.94
C LEU A 9 -4.15 -2.78 -4.13
N GLY A 10 -4.52 -2.29 -5.31
CA GLY A 10 -3.66 -2.34 -6.50
C GLY A 10 -2.98 -0.99 -6.71
N ILE A 11 -1.66 -0.99 -6.92
CA ILE A 11 -0.89 0.19 -7.32
C ILE A 11 -0.66 0.06 -8.84
N GLY A 12 -1.30 0.92 -9.62
CA GLY A 12 -1.21 0.92 -11.08
C GLY A 12 -0.46 2.14 -11.62
N SER A 13 -0.33 2.24 -12.95
CA SER A 13 0.31 3.39 -13.62
C SER A 13 -0.37 4.73 -13.30
N GLN A 14 -1.69 4.70 -13.09
CA GLN A 14 -2.51 5.84 -12.70
C GLN A 14 -2.43 6.22 -11.21
N SER A 15 -1.79 5.39 -10.38
CA SER A 15 -1.64 5.63 -8.95
C SER A 15 -0.47 6.59 -8.69
N SER A 16 -0.58 7.39 -7.62
CA SER A 16 0.55 8.07 -6.98
C SER A 16 0.56 7.67 -5.51
N HIS A 17 1.39 6.70 -5.14
CA HIS A 17 1.36 6.15 -3.78
C HIS A 17 1.85 7.15 -2.73
N ARG A 18 2.72 8.11 -3.11
CA ARG A 18 3.16 9.17 -2.19
C ARG A 18 2.00 10.08 -1.84
N SER A 19 1.26 10.55 -2.84
CA SER A 19 0.08 11.38 -2.65
C SER A 19 -1.04 10.62 -1.93
N TRP A 20 -1.17 9.32 -2.20
CA TRP A 20 -2.17 8.48 -1.56
C TRP A 20 -1.98 8.42 -0.03
N ILE A 21 -0.75 8.24 0.46
CA ILE A 21 -0.43 8.30 1.90
C ILE A 21 -0.91 9.62 2.51
N THR A 22 -0.59 10.75 1.87
CA THR A 22 -1.00 12.08 2.34
C THR A 22 -2.52 12.21 2.39
N VAL A 23 -3.22 11.81 1.34
CA VAL A 23 -4.68 11.90 1.26
C VAL A 23 -5.35 11.00 2.32
N PHE A 24 -4.81 9.81 2.57
CA PHE A 24 -5.28 8.96 3.65
C PHE A 24 -5.16 9.65 5.02
N GLN A 25 -4.01 10.28 5.31
CA GLN A 25 -3.81 11.01 6.56
C GLN A 25 -4.81 12.16 6.73
N GLN A 26 -5.09 12.92 5.67
CA GLN A 26 -6.06 14.01 5.70
C GLN A 26 -7.49 13.51 6.00
N MET A 27 -7.86 12.35 5.45
CA MET A 27 -9.12 11.69 5.78
C MET A 27 -9.14 11.21 7.24
N ALA A 28 -8.08 10.53 7.68
CA ALA A 28 -7.95 9.98 9.03
C ALA A 28 -8.00 11.07 10.11
N ALA A 29 -7.47 12.26 9.82
CA ALA A 29 -7.51 13.42 10.72
C ALA A 29 -8.93 13.91 11.04
N LYS A 30 -9.96 13.53 10.26
CA LYS A 30 -11.37 13.80 10.57
C LYS A 30 -11.94 12.87 11.65
N GLN A 31 -11.18 11.87 12.09
CA GLN A 31 -11.56 10.89 13.12
C GLN A 31 -12.93 10.24 12.87
N PRO A 32 -13.19 9.68 11.67
CA PRO A 32 -14.46 9.04 11.38
C PRO A 32 -14.68 7.81 12.27
N LYS A 33 -15.91 7.64 12.77
CA LYS A 33 -16.32 6.40 13.47
C LYS A 33 -16.39 5.22 12.50
N ILE A 34 -16.87 5.47 11.28
CA ILE A 34 -17.02 4.50 10.21
C ILE A 34 -16.45 5.10 8.93
N VAL A 35 -15.66 4.32 8.22
CA VAL A 35 -15.10 4.62 6.91
C VAL A 35 -15.79 3.73 5.89
N VAL A 36 -16.43 4.35 4.91
CA VAL A 36 -16.96 3.66 3.72
C VAL A 36 -15.95 3.89 2.60
N GLY A 37 -15.08 2.88 2.38
CA GLY A 37 -14.04 2.93 1.35
C GLY A 37 -14.58 2.68 -0.05
N GLY A 38 -13.70 2.78 -1.06
CA GLY A 38 -14.07 2.42 -2.43
C GLY A 38 -14.19 0.91 -2.63
N HIS A 39 -13.48 0.13 -1.81
CA HIS A 39 -13.60 -1.32 -1.79
C HIS A 39 -13.51 -1.89 -0.38
N GLY A 40 -14.17 -3.06 -0.21
CA GLY A 40 -14.26 -3.75 1.09
C GLY A 40 -15.53 -3.41 1.84
N GLN A 41 -15.69 -3.98 3.04
CA GLN A 41 -16.82 -3.63 3.90
C GLN A 41 -16.56 -2.30 4.63
N PRO A 42 -17.61 -1.54 5.00
CA PRO A 42 -17.48 -0.42 5.92
C PRO A 42 -16.76 -0.86 7.20
N ALA A 43 -15.81 -0.05 7.66
CA ALA A 43 -14.94 -0.42 8.78
C ALA A 43 -14.64 0.78 9.68
N ASN A 44 -14.05 0.52 10.85
CA ASN A 44 -13.50 1.59 11.68
C ASN A 44 -12.17 2.10 11.10
N LEU A 45 -11.71 3.26 11.60
CA LEU A 45 -10.46 3.86 11.13
C LEU A 45 -9.23 2.95 11.35
N ALA A 46 -9.22 2.16 12.42
CA ALA A 46 -8.13 1.24 12.72
C ALA A 46 -7.94 0.19 11.61
N LYS A 47 -9.03 -0.46 11.18
CA LYS A 47 -8.99 -1.44 10.09
C LYS A 47 -8.66 -0.80 8.74
N ALA A 48 -9.21 0.39 8.45
CA ALA A 48 -8.85 1.13 7.24
C ALA A 48 -7.35 1.47 7.21
N THR A 49 -6.76 1.78 8.37
CA THR A 49 -5.33 2.07 8.52
C THR A 49 -4.50 0.83 8.26
N ALA A 50 -4.81 -0.29 8.93
CA ALA A 50 -4.10 -1.56 8.78
C ALA A 50 -4.13 -2.11 7.34
N ASP A 51 -5.31 -2.07 6.69
CA ASP A 51 -5.50 -2.68 5.39
C ASP A 51 -4.99 -1.81 4.22
N THR A 52 -4.93 -0.48 4.39
CA THR A 52 -4.51 0.45 3.33
C THR A 52 -3.22 1.19 3.66
N TYR A 53 -3.24 2.00 4.72
CA TYR A 53 -2.18 2.96 4.98
C TYR A 53 -0.87 2.28 5.39
N ASP A 54 -0.96 1.31 6.29
CA ASP A 54 0.18 0.57 6.77
C ASP A 54 0.83 -0.24 5.64
N TYR A 55 0.03 -0.77 4.71
CA TYR A 55 0.54 -1.43 3.51
C TYR A 55 1.31 -0.48 2.58
N LEU A 56 0.78 0.71 2.32
CA LEU A 56 1.45 1.72 1.49
C LEU A 56 2.78 2.18 2.12
N LEU A 57 2.79 2.44 3.43
CA LEU A 57 3.99 2.84 4.16
C LEU A 57 5.03 1.73 4.17
N PHE A 58 4.62 0.52 4.54
CA PHE A 58 5.50 -0.64 4.57
C PHE A 58 6.15 -0.86 3.21
N LEU A 59 5.35 -0.88 2.14
CA LEU A 59 5.85 -1.23 0.81
C LEU A 59 6.81 -0.17 0.28
N ARG A 60 6.51 1.12 0.45
CA ARG A 60 7.45 2.20 0.08
C ARG A 60 8.74 2.10 0.88
N GLY A 61 8.68 1.89 2.19
CA GLY A 61 9.88 1.76 3.02
C GLY A 61 10.73 0.55 2.64
N ALA A 62 10.11 -0.60 2.43
CA ALA A 62 10.82 -1.82 2.04
C ALA A 62 11.48 -1.71 0.65
N VAL A 63 10.81 -1.08 -0.32
CA VAL A 63 11.39 -0.83 -1.64
C VAL A 63 12.50 0.22 -1.58
N GLN A 64 12.32 1.30 -0.81
CA GLN A 64 13.38 2.29 -0.59
C GLN A 64 14.64 1.63 -0.03
N GLN A 65 14.51 0.71 0.93
CA GLN A 65 15.64 -0.05 1.46
C GLN A 65 16.34 -0.92 0.41
N LEU A 66 15.64 -1.44 -0.61
CA LEU A 66 16.31 -2.14 -1.71
C LEU A 66 17.18 -1.17 -2.51
N ILE A 67 16.60 -0.03 -2.88
CA ILE A 67 17.29 1.02 -3.66
C ILE A 67 18.51 1.56 -2.89
N ASP A 68 18.35 1.85 -1.60
CA ASP A 68 19.43 2.36 -0.73
C ASP A 68 20.59 1.35 -0.58
N ASN A 69 20.34 0.07 -0.84
CA ASN A 69 21.34 -1.01 -0.83
C ASN A 69 21.87 -1.34 -2.25
N ASP A 70 21.63 -0.47 -3.24
CA ASP A 70 22.00 -0.66 -4.65
C ASP A 70 21.45 -1.97 -5.26
N LEU A 71 20.28 -2.43 -4.79
CA LEU A 71 19.61 -3.63 -5.30
C LEU A 71 18.56 -3.27 -6.35
N GLY A 72 18.57 -4.02 -7.46
CA GLY A 72 17.68 -3.81 -8.60
C GLY A 72 16.26 -4.36 -8.41
N MET A 73 15.41 -4.08 -9.41
CA MET A 73 14.01 -4.52 -9.44
C MET A 73 13.85 -6.05 -9.38
N GLU A 74 14.83 -6.81 -9.86
CA GLU A 74 14.86 -8.26 -9.75
C GLU A 74 14.79 -8.76 -8.29
N GLU A 75 15.13 -7.90 -7.33
CA GLU A 75 15.16 -8.22 -5.90
C GLU A 75 13.86 -7.91 -5.16
N ILE A 76 12.84 -7.31 -5.79
CA ILE A 76 11.55 -7.03 -5.15
C ILE A 76 10.87 -8.29 -4.60
N GLY A 77 11.17 -9.46 -5.17
CA GLY A 77 10.68 -10.75 -4.72
C GLY A 77 11.16 -11.15 -3.32
N ARG A 78 12.24 -10.53 -2.82
CA ARG A 78 12.79 -10.75 -1.47
C ARG A 78 12.03 -10.01 -0.37
N ILE A 79 11.18 -9.03 -0.71
CA ILE A 79 10.39 -8.29 0.27
C ILE A 79 9.37 -9.22 0.92
N ASP A 80 9.51 -9.46 2.23
CA ASP A 80 8.52 -10.22 2.99
C ASP A 80 7.28 -9.38 3.29
N GLN A 81 6.23 -9.59 2.50
CA GLN A 81 4.93 -8.94 2.68
C GLN A 81 3.95 -9.80 3.50
N SER A 82 4.41 -10.88 4.16
CA SER A 82 3.57 -11.88 4.83
C SER A 82 2.63 -11.32 5.89
N GLN A 83 2.99 -10.20 6.52
CA GLN A 83 2.13 -9.48 7.46
C GLN A 83 0.79 -9.03 6.84
N PHE A 84 0.69 -8.91 5.50
CA PHE A 84 -0.53 -8.55 4.77
C PHE A 84 -1.20 -9.74 4.06
N SER A 85 -0.76 -10.97 4.34
CA SER A 85 -1.26 -12.19 3.68
C SER A 85 -2.74 -12.49 3.97
N TYR A 86 -3.30 -11.89 5.02
CA TYR A 86 -4.72 -11.99 5.37
C TYR A 86 -5.64 -11.24 4.40
N LEU A 87 -5.11 -10.32 3.59
CA LEU A 87 -5.89 -9.55 2.63
C LEU A 87 -6.24 -10.39 1.40
N LYS A 88 -7.50 -10.29 0.93
CA LYS A 88 -7.88 -10.89 -0.35
C LYS A 88 -7.01 -10.35 -1.48
N ASN A 89 -6.75 -11.21 -2.48
CA ASN A 89 -5.89 -10.93 -3.63
C ASN A 89 -4.40 -10.70 -3.29
N TYR A 90 -3.95 -10.92 -2.04
CA TYR A 90 -2.54 -10.80 -1.63
C TYR A 90 -1.56 -11.44 -2.63
N SER A 91 -1.72 -12.74 -2.92
CA SER A 91 -0.81 -13.47 -3.80
C SER A 91 -0.78 -12.96 -5.23
N GLN A 92 -1.85 -12.29 -5.68
CA GLN A 92 -1.97 -11.77 -7.05
C GLN A 92 -1.40 -10.35 -7.20
N LEU A 93 -1.41 -9.57 -6.12
CA LEU A 93 -1.09 -8.14 -6.15
C LEU A 93 0.26 -7.79 -5.51
N LYS A 94 0.72 -8.53 -4.51
CA LYS A 94 1.91 -8.17 -3.72
C LYS A 94 3.15 -7.84 -4.56
N GLY A 95 3.43 -8.66 -5.58
CA GLY A 95 4.59 -8.49 -6.47
C GLY A 95 4.41 -7.34 -7.44
N LYS A 96 3.21 -7.20 -8.03
CA LYS A 96 2.88 -6.11 -8.96
C LYS A 96 2.95 -4.74 -8.28
N ASN A 97 2.45 -4.68 -7.04
CA ASN A 97 2.53 -3.47 -6.24
C ASN A 97 3.99 -3.11 -5.93
N ALA A 98 4.82 -4.07 -5.51
CA ALA A 98 6.23 -3.83 -5.24
C ALA A 98 6.97 -3.31 -6.48
N GLN A 99 6.71 -3.92 -7.64
CA GLN A 99 7.27 -3.48 -8.92
C GLN A 99 6.90 -2.04 -9.22
N ARG A 100 5.60 -1.70 -9.13
CA ARG A 100 5.12 -0.35 -9.43
C ARG A 100 5.69 0.71 -8.48
N VAL A 101 5.88 0.36 -7.21
CA VAL A 101 6.51 1.25 -6.21
C VAL A 101 7.98 1.48 -6.54
N TYR A 102 8.71 0.43 -6.93
CA TYR A 102 10.11 0.54 -7.34
C TYR A 102 10.25 1.50 -8.53
N GLU A 103 9.42 1.31 -9.56
CA GLU A 103 9.40 2.16 -10.76
C GLU A 103 9.09 3.62 -10.47
N GLU A 104 8.31 3.96 -9.44
CA GLU A 104 8.05 5.37 -9.09
C GLU A 104 9.17 5.95 -8.21
N LEU A 105 9.74 5.16 -7.28
CA LEU A 105 10.81 5.60 -6.38
C LEU A 105 12.16 5.82 -7.10
N GLU A 106 12.45 5.07 -8.16
CA GLU A 106 13.69 5.23 -8.94
C GLU A 106 13.82 6.62 -9.59
N TRP A 107 12.69 7.33 -9.77
CA TRP A 107 12.63 8.64 -10.43
C TRP A 107 12.11 9.75 -9.51
N GLU A 108 11.97 9.48 -8.21
CA GLU A 108 11.57 10.45 -7.17
C GLU A 108 12.77 11.27 -6.66
#